data_AF-F8WKF5-F1
#
_entry.id   AF-F8WKF5-F1
#
_cell.length_a   1.000
_cell.length_b   1.000
_cell.length_c   1.000
_cell.angle_alpha   90.00
_cell.angle_beta   90.00
_cell.angle_gamma   90.00
#
_symmetry.space_group_name_H-M   'P 1'
#
loop_
_entity.id
_entity.type
_entity.pdbx_description
1 polymer ?
#
loop_
_entity_poly.entity_id
_entity_poly.type
_entity_poly.pdbx_seq_one_letter_code
_entity_poly.pdbx_strand_id
1 'polypeptide(L)'
;MEKFKEKVNDLEAIKTTRYYTEFVEKFKKIRDWAKNENLKNEAKLAQYEIEIFSLCEKNPILSKNKSEKRFVATISFDDGREWPDIQKFTNDQIKYYEQRLNETNNLFLKVRYSDFLFEHGNKKITKTKYEISKCLLSCLVEILTYYSDDFNYTSVLARLVEVSLLMGDREKLEKAIELIYLKMDEFDYNNEYSYVYELSKLIREILKSKHKKIILENHLNKIIIVLEKAIKNNFEDKNYYLHRVFCEELSQYRKFDLISSERRSELKKEIGKSYELEAEYQQGRNNKSLLVKANFLEKAMEKYMEIGEREKSNKMKILVKWTYEEYENSNEMNLIRIPIEFPKEEIDKIIEGFISSDVQISLDKIAYSNDLIPKITVIEDLVDKLSKEFPLQGLISKGLLNDGKKVVETTTEEDNKTINFNSNYMHHLNINVNYFLKLFLIN
;
A
#
# COMPACT_ATOMS: atom_id res chain seq x y z
N MET A 1 33.74 26.70 -14.22
CA MET A 1 34.15 26.02 -12.97
C MET A 1 34.07 26.89 -11.71
N GLU A 2 34.78 28.02 -11.57
CA GLU A 2 34.72 28.86 -10.34
C GLU A 2 33.32 29.41 -10.03
N LYS A 3 32.64 30.02 -11.02
CA LYS A 3 31.26 30.50 -10.88
C LYS A 3 30.25 29.40 -10.55
N PHE A 4 30.51 28.16 -10.98
CA PHE A 4 29.66 27.01 -10.64
C PHE A 4 29.87 26.60 -9.19
N LYS A 5 31.13 26.53 -8.74
CA LYS A 5 31.46 26.28 -7.33
C LYS A 5 30.84 27.33 -6.42
N GLU A 6 30.90 28.61 -6.80
CA GLU A 6 30.24 29.70 -6.07
C GLU A 6 28.73 29.48 -5.93
N LYS A 7 28.04 29.19 -7.04
CA LYS A 7 26.60 28.88 -7.01
C LYS A 7 26.25 27.62 -6.21
N VAL A 8 27.11 26.60 -6.23
CA VAL A 8 26.93 25.40 -5.40
C VAL A 8 27.18 25.72 -3.93
N ASN A 9 28.14 26.59 -3.62
CA ASN A 9 28.43 27.04 -2.27
C ASN A 9 27.24 27.79 -1.63
N ASP A 10 26.40 28.46 -2.42
CA ASP A 10 25.16 29.06 -1.90
C ASP A 10 24.22 28.01 -1.28
N LEU A 11 24.28 26.75 -1.73
CA LEU A 11 23.51 25.65 -1.14
C LEU A 11 24.15 25.12 0.14
N GLU A 12 25.46 25.32 0.34
CA GLU A 12 26.14 24.96 1.59
C GLU A 12 25.58 25.75 2.77
N ALA A 13 25.01 26.94 2.52
CA ALA A 13 24.37 27.80 3.52
C ALA A 13 23.01 27.28 4.03
N ILE A 14 22.42 26.23 3.44
CA ILE A 14 21.17 25.63 3.91
C ILE A 14 21.43 24.90 5.23
N LYS A 15 21.06 25.52 6.34
CA LYS A 15 21.29 24.97 7.68
C LYS A 15 20.28 23.89 8.08
N THR A 16 19.07 23.98 7.55
CA THR A 16 17.99 23.03 7.81
C THR A 16 17.17 22.84 6.55
N THR A 17 16.67 21.63 6.32
CA THR A 17 15.63 21.40 5.32
C THR A 17 14.72 20.27 5.78
N ARG A 18 13.44 20.35 5.41
CA ARG A 18 12.48 19.27 5.66
C ARG A 18 12.48 18.23 4.54
N TYR A 19 12.79 18.64 3.31
CA TYR A 19 12.71 17.80 2.13
C TYR A 19 13.82 18.15 1.13
N TYR A 20 14.44 17.11 0.53
CA TYR A 20 15.47 17.29 -0.49
C TYR A 20 14.97 17.99 -1.77
N THR A 21 13.66 18.20 -1.93
CA THR A 21 13.09 19.02 -3.00
C THR A 21 13.63 20.45 -3.03
N GLU A 22 14.02 21.01 -1.88
CA GLU A 22 14.67 22.32 -1.85
C GLU A 22 16.00 22.33 -2.61
N PHE A 23 16.81 21.29 -2.42
CA PHE A 23 18.06 21.12 -3.16
C PHE A 23 17.77 20.91 -4.65
N VAL A 24 16.77 20.08 -5.00
CA VAL A 24 16.36 19.84 -6.39
C VAL A 24 16.02 21.15 -7.11
N GLU A 25 15.18 22.01 -6.51
CA GLU A 25 14.78 23.27 -7.13
C GLU A 25 15.95 24.25 -7.30
N LYS A 26 16.90 24.27 -6.35
CA LYS A 26 18.11 25.10 -6.49
C LYS A 26 19.05 24.56 -7.57
N PHE A 27 19.25 23.25 -7.66
CA PHE A 27 20.05 22.66 -8.72
C PHE A 27 19.41 22.78 -10.10
N LYS A 28 18.07 22.77 -10.21
CA LYS A 28 17.36 23.13 -11.45
C LYS A 28 17.73 24.54 -11.92
N LYS A 29 17.70 25.53 -11.02
CA LYS A 29 18.12 26.91 -11.34
C LYS A 29 19.58 26.99 -11.79
N ILE A 30 20.50 26.26 -11.13
CA ILE A 30 21.91 26.21 -11.53
C ILE A 30 22.07 25.57 -12.91
N ARG A 31 21.37 24.45 -13.17
CA ARG A 31 21.40 23.78 -14.47
C ARG A 31 20.90 24.69 -15.59
N ASP A 32 19.78 25.36 -15.38
CA ASP A 32 19.15 26.21 -16.39
C ASP A 32 20.01 27.47 -16.67
N TRP A 33 20.61 28.05 -15.63
CA TRP A 33 21.65 29.07 -15.79
C TRP A 33 22.84 28.56 -16.62
N ALA A 34 23.40 27.39 -16.27
CA ALA A 34 24.54 26.83 -16.99
C ALA A 34 24.21 26.55 -18.47
N LYS A 35 22.97 26.12 -18.77
CA LYS A 35 22.49 25.96 -20.15
C LYS A 35 22.44 27.30 -20.90
N ASN A 36 21.93 28.35 -20.26
CA ASN A 36 21.87 29.69 -20.86
C ASN A 36 23.26 30.26 -21.17
N GLU A 37 24.24 29.96 -20.32
CA GLU A 37 25.65 30.33 -20.52
C GLU A 37 26.43 29.35 -21.43
N ASN A 38 25.75 28.35 -22.01
CA ASN A 38 26.34 27.29 -22.84
C ASN A 38 27.44 26.46 -22.14
N LEU A 39 27.39 26.36 -20.81
CA LEU A 39 28.30 25.60 -19.95
C LEU A 39 27.82 24.15 -19.82
N LYS A 40 28.08 23.34 -20.85
CA LYS A 40 27.56 21.95 -20.95
C LYS A 40 27.97 21.05 -19.78
N ASN A 41 29.21 21.15 -19.30
CA ASN A 41 29.70 20.32 -18.20
C ASN A 41 29.02 20.67 -16.88
N GLU A 42 28.95 21.95 -16.53
CA GLU A 42 28.25 22.46 -15.35
C GLU A 42 26.77 22.09 -15.35
N ALA A 43 26.10 22.20 -16.51
CA ALA A 43 24.71 21.76 -16.64
C ALA A 43 24.56 20.25 -16.39
N LYS A 44 25.52 19.44 -16.87
CA LYS A 44 25.55 17.99 -16.62
C LYS A 44 25.78 17.66 -15.14
N LEU A 45 26.70 18.36 -14.46
CA LEU A 45 26.94 18.17 -13.03
C LEU A 45 25.70 18.56 -12.20
N ALA A 46 25.06 19.70 -12.49
CA ALA A 46 23.81 20.06 -11.84
C ALA A 46 22.68 19.05 -12.11
N GLN A 47 22.68 18.42 -13.29
CA GLN A 47 21.73 17.36 -13.62
C GLN A 47 21.96 16.10 -12.77
N TYR A 48 23.21 15.72 -12.51
CA TYR A 48 23.53 14.65 -11.57
C TYR A 48 22.97 14.93 -10.17
N GLU A 49 23.11 16.17 -9.69
CA GLU A 49 22.56 16.58 -8.39
C GLU A 49 21.02 16.46 -8.37
N ILE A 50 20.34 16.96 -9.40
CA ILE A 50 18.88 16.83 -9.52
C ILE A 50 18.45 15.37 -9.43
N GLU A 51 19.14 14.48 -10.15
CA GLU A 51 18.83 13.06 -10.17
C GLU A 51 19.01 12.40 -8.81
N ILE A 52 20.17 12.56 -8.17
CA ILE A 52 20.37 11.95 -6.86
C ILE A 52 19.44 12.52 -5.82
N PHE A 53 19.10 13.82 -5.81
CA PHE A 53 18.20 14.40 -4.81
C PHE A 53 16.71 14.15 -5.09
N SER A 54 16.35 13.71 -6.30
CA SER A 54 14.96 13.35 -6.62
C SER A 54 14.58 11.95 -6.17
N LEU A 55 15.52 11.01 -6.01
CA LEU A 55 15.22 9.62 -5.61
C LEU A 55 14.38 9.55 -4.32
N CYS A 56 13.42 8.63 -4.27
CA CYS A 56 12.68 8.35 -3.06
C CYS A 56 13.43 7.36 -2.18
N GLU A 57 13.44 7.65 -0.87
CA GLU A 57 14.07 6.83 0.15
C GLU A 57 13.05 5.90 0.80
N LYS A 58 13.38 4.61 0.86
CA LYS A 58 12.62 3.56 1.56
C LYS A 58 13.40 3.04 2.76
N ASN A 59 12.73 2.47 3.76
CA ASN A 59 13.40 1.85 4.91
C ASN A 59 13.16 0.33 4.90
N PRO A 60 14.00 -0.47 4.21
CA PRO A 60 13.80 -1.92 4.09
C PRO A 60 13.74 -2.62 5.45
N ILE A 61 14.48 -2.12 6.45
CA ILE A 61 14.41 -2.61 7.83
C ILE A 61 13.00 -2.49 8.46
N LEU A 62 12.19 -1.52 8.06
CA LEU A 62 10.79 -1.37 8.53
C LEU A 62 9.76 -2.01 7.58
N SER A 63 10.16 -2.33 6.35
CA SER A 63 9.31 -2.92 5.33
C SER A 63 8.96 -4.38 5.61
N LYS A 64 7.79 -4.82 5.14
CA LYS A 64 7.44 -6.24 5.07
C LYS A 64 8.29 -6.96 4.03
N ASN A 65 8.61 -6.28 2.93
CA ASN A 65 9.50 -6.81 1.90
C ASN A 65 10.95 -6.41 2.18
N LYS A 66 11.72 -7.32 2.79
CA LYS A 66 13.14 -7.08 3.10
C LYS A 66 14.05 -6.99 1.87
N SER A 67 13.55 -7.35 0.68
CA SER A 67 14.27 -7.17 -0.59
C SER A 67 14.01 -5.82 -1.27
N GLU A 68 13.17 -4.96 -0.66
CA GLU A 68 12.93 -3.62 -1.16
C GLU A 68 14.24 -2.81 -1.21
N LYS A 69 14.44 -2.08 -2.30
CA LYS A 69 15.63 -1.25 -2.50
C LYS A 69 15.51 0.03 -1.67
N ARG A 70 16.62 0.50 -1.09
CA ARG A 70 16.71 1.77 -0.36
C ARG A 70 16.32 2.97 -1.22
N PHE A 71 16.81 3.03 -2.46
CA PHE A 71 16.50 4.10 -3.41
C PHE A 71 15.58 3.58 -4.52
N VAL A 72 14.50 4.31 -4.77
CA VAL A 72 13.56 4.05 -5.87
C VAL A 72 13.28 5.32 -6.65
N ALA A 73 12.81 5.17 -7.88
CA ALA A 73 12.37 6.29 -8.70
C ALA A 73 11.20 7.03 -8.04
N THR A 74 11.11 8.33 -8.29
CA THR A 74 10.00 9.17 -7.83
C THR A 74 8.74 8.91 -8.66
N ILE A 75 8.94 8.69 -9.97
CA ILE A 75 7.87 8.52 -10.95
C ILE A 75 8.21 7.30 -11.80
N SER A 76 7.24 6.41 -11.97
CA SER A 76 7.26 5.32 -12.95
C SER A 76 6.14 5.57 -13.96
N PHE A 77 6.46 5.48 -15.24
CA PHE A 77 5.53 5.69 -16.36
C PHE A 77 5.01 4.34 -16.86
N ASP A 78 3.81 4.33 -17.46
CA ASP A 78 3.17 3.10 -17.98
C ASP A 78 3.99 2.39 -19.07
N ASP A 79 4.86 3.13 -19.76
CA ASP A 79 5.79 2.61 -20.76
C ASP A 79 7.08 2.00 -20.16
N GLY A 80 7.14 1.87 -18.83
CA GLY A 80 8.27 1.29 -18.10
C GLY A 80 9.43 2.25 -17.87
N ARG A 81 9.33 3.51 -18.29
CA ARG A 81 10.34 4.52 -17.94
C ARG A 81 10.26 4.88 -16.45
N GLU A 82 11.40 5.20 -15.87
CA GLU A 82 11.51 5.64 -14.48
C GLU A 82 12.22 7.00 -14.41
N TRP A 83 11.85 7.81 -13.42
CA TRP A 83 12.52 9.07 -13.11
C TRP A 83 12.71 9.27 -11.60
N PRO A 84 13.95 9.48 -11.13
CA PRO A 84 15.22 9.22 -11.82
C PRO A 84 15.44 7.73 -12.08
N ASP A 85 16.10 7.42 -13.20
CA ASP A 85 16.45 6.03 -13.57
C ASP A 85 17.87 5.70 -13.06
N ILE A 86 17.94 5.04 -11.90
CA ILE A 86 19.21 4.66 -11.25
C ILE A 86 20.05 3.75 -12.18
N GLN A 87 19.43 2.97 -13.06
CA GLN A 87 20.17 2.05 -13.94
C GLN A 87 20.99 2.81 -14.99
N LYS A 88 20.61 4.06 -15.29
CA LYS A 88 21.34 4.94 -16.20
C LYS A 88 22.47 5.73 -15.53
N PHE A 89 22.66 5.60 -14.21
CA PHE A 89 23.71 6.35 -13.52
C PHE A 89 25.09 5.82 -13.92
N THR A 90 25.89 6.70 -14.51
CA THR A 90 27.21 6.35 -15.03
C THR A 90 28.26 6.23 -13.93
N ASN A 91 29.38 5.55 -14.19
CA ASN A 91 30.49 5.49 -13.23
C ASN A 91 31.07 6.89 -12.94
N ASP A 92 31.09 7.80 -13.93
CA ASP A 92 31.55 9.17 -13.74
C ASP A 92 30.62 9.96 -12.81
N GLN A 93 29.30 9.74 -12.92
CA GLN A 93 28.32 10.31 -12.01
C GLN A 93 28.50 9.81 -10.58
N ILE A 94 28.76 8.51 -10.40
CA ILE A 94 28.98 7.92 -9.08
C ILE A 94 30.29 8.43 -8.46
N LYS A 95 31.36 8.57 -9.25
CA LYS A 95 32.63 9.21 -8.82
C LYS A 95 32.44 10.68 -8.47
N TYR A 96 31.59 11.40 -9.21
CA TYR A 96 31.24 12.78 -8.89
C TYR A 96 30.58 12.88 -7.50
N TYR A 97 29.69 11.96 -7.12
CA TYR A 97 29.12 11.95 -5.76
C TYR A 97 30.16 11.67 -4.68
N GLU A 98 31.17 10.83 -4.93
CA GLU A 98 32.30 10.66 -4.00
C GLU A 98 33.10 11.95 -3.85
N GLN A 99 33.36 12.67 -4.95
CA GLN A 99 34.01 13.98 -4.90
C GLN A 99 33.18 14.95 -4.07
N ARG A 100 31.87 15.05 -4.32
CA ARG A 100 30.97 15.95 -3.58
C ARG A 100 30.89 15.60 -2.10
N LEU A 101 30.87 14.32 -1.74
CA LEU A 101 30.93 13.88 -0.34
C LEU A 101 32.18 14.40 0.40
N ASN A 102 33.33 14.45 -0.29
CA ASN A 102 34.58 14.93 0.31
C ASN A 102 34.67 16.46 0.38
N GLU A 103 34.02 17.17 -0.55
CA GLU A 103 34.11 18.63 -0.65
C GLU A 103 33.05 19.39 0.16
N THR A 104 31.84 18.85 0.26
CA THR A 104 30.72 19.54 0.89
C THR A 104 30.89 19.59 2.41
N ASN A 105 30.43 20.66 3.05
CA ASN A 105 30.32 20.76 4.50
C ASN A 105 28.86 20.65 4.96
N ASN A 106 27.90 20.75 4.04
CA ASN A 106 26.48 20.61 4.34
C ASN A 106 26.12 19.18 4.74
N LEU A 107 25.55 19.04 5.95
CA LEU A 107 25.21 17.74 6.52
C LEU A 107 24.17 16.96 5.71
N PHE A 108 23.14 17.64 5.19
CA PHE A 108 22.09 17.00 4.38
C PHE A 108 22.66 16.46 3.07
N LEU A 109 23.54 17.22 2.42
CA LEU A 109 24.27 16.76 1.23
C LEU A 109 25.14 15.55 1.55
N LYS A 110 25.92 15.59 2.65
CA LYS A 110 26.75 14.46 3.09
C LYS A 110 25.93 13.20 3.32
N VAL A 111 24.80 13.29 4.03
CA VAL A 111 23.91 12.15 4.27
C VAL A 111 23.45 11.57 2.94
N ARG A 112 22.96 12.41 2.01
CA ARG A 112 22.46 11.91 0.73
C ARG A 112 23.53 11.20 -0.10
N TYR A 113 24.71 11.79 -0.26
CA TYR A 113 25.78 11.16 -1.04
C TYR A 113 26.29 9.90 -0.37
N SER A 114 26.56 9.93 0.94
CA SER A 114 27.08 8.77 1.66
C SER A 114 26.07 7.62 1.69
N ASP A 115 24.77 7.90 1.83
CA ASP A 115 23.71 6.88 1.79
C ASP A 115 23.62 6.22 0.41
N PHE A 116 23.62 7.03 -0.65
CA PHE A 116 23.61 6.52 -2.02
C PHE A 116 24.87 5.70 -2.35
N LEU A 117 26.05 6.20 -1.98
CA LEU A 117 27.32 5.51 -2.22
C LEU A 117 27.45 4.23 -1.40
N PHE A 118 26.84 4.15 -0.22
CA PHE A 118 26.81 2.91 0.55
C PHE A 118 26.07 1.77 -0.18
N GLU A 119 25.00 2.12 -0.89
CA GLU A 119 24.19 1.17 -1.67
C GLU A 119 24.80 0.88 -3.05
N HIS A 120 25.28 1.92 -3.76
CA HIS A 120 25.61 1.83 -5.19
C HIS A 120 27.08 2.11 -5.53
N GLY A 121 27.91 2.49 -4.57
CA GLY A 121 29.31 2.88 -4.79
C GLY A 121 30.30 1.71 -4.91
N ASN A 122 29.93 0.51 -4.47
CA ASN A 122 30.86 -0.63 -4.40
C ASN A 122 31.58 -0.89 -5.74
N LYS A 123 32.92 -0.96 -5.71
CA LYS A 123 33.81 -1.11 -6.87
C LYS A 123 33.76 0.01 -7.93
N LYS A 124 33.01 1.10 -7.70
CA LYS A 124 32.88 2.24 -8.63
C LYS A 124 33.58 3.51 -8.14
N ILE A 125 33.87 3.57 -6.84
CA ILE A 125 34.53 4.69 -6.16
C ILE A 125 35.80 4.24 -5.45
N THR A 126 36.57 5.20 -4.94
CA THR A 126 37.86 4.97 -4.29
C THR A 126 37.69 4.46 -2.85
N LYS A 127 36.78 5.05 -2.09
CA LYS A 127 36.47 4.68 -0.71
C LYS A 127 35.82 3.30 -0.64
N THR A 128 36.24 2.53 0.35
CA THR A 128 35.61 1.25 0.69
C THR A 128 34.20 1.45 1.25
N LYS A 129 33.35 0.42 1.15
CA LYS A 129 32.01 0.44 1.75
C LYS A 129 32.05 0.72 3.27
N TYR A 130 33.11 0.25 3.94
CA TYR A 130 33.33 0.50 5.36
C TYR A 130 33.60 1.98 5.65
N GLU A 131 34.50 2.64 4.91
CA GLU A 131 34.78 4.07 5.08
C GLU A 131 33.55 4.93 4.80
N ILE A 132 32.78 4.61 3.76
CA ILE A 132 31.50 5.27 3.46
C ILE A 132 30.53 5.08 4.62
N SER A 133 30.42 3.87 5.18
CA SER A 133 29.51 3.61 6.32
C SER A 133 29.88 4.40 7.57
N LYS A 134 31.18 4.57 7.87
CA LYS A 134 31.61 5.36 9.04
C LYS A 134 31.24 6.84 8.89
N CYS A 135 31.38 7.37 7.68
CA CYS A 135 30.91 8.72 7.35
C CYS A 135 29.38 8.81 7.49
N LEU A 136 28.64 7.92 6.82
CA LEU A 136 27.18 7.88 6.85
C LEU A 136 26.63 7.79 8.27
N LEU A 137 27.08 6.82 9.06
CA LEU A 137 26.61 6.62 10.43
C LEU A 137 26.86 7.84 11.32
N SER A 138 27.98 8.53 11.15
CA SER A 138 28.28 9.73 11.90
C SER A 138 27.34 10.88 11.50
N CYS A 139 27.12 11.06 10.20
CA CYS A 139 26.19 12.06 9.68
C CYS A 139 24.72 11.75 10.05
N LEU A 140 24.30 10.48 10.09
CA LEU A 140 22.96 10.08 10.50
C LEU A 140 22.69 10.40 11.98
N VAL A 141 23.67 10.22 12.86
CA VAL A 141 23.53 10.63 14.27
C VAL A 141 23.39 12.14 14.38
N GLU A 142 24.20 12.90 13.65
CA GLU A 142 24.19 14.36 13.69
C GLU A 142 22.90 14.94 13.11
N ILE A 143 22.41 14.42 11.98
CA ILE A 143 21.27 14.99 11.26
C ILE A 143 19.95 14.82 12.04
N LEU A 144 19.85 13.81 12.91
CA LEU A 144 18.71 13.63 13.80
C LEU A 144 18.47 14.83 14.72
N THR A 145 19.51 15.63 15.03
CA THR A 145 19.36 16.84 15.85
C THR A 145 18.65 17.99 15.13
N TYR A 146 18.50 17.91 13.80
CA TYR A 146 17.88 18.95 12.98
C TYR A 146 16.43 18.66 12.58
N TYR A 147 15.95 17.42 12.74
CA TYR A 147 14.58 17.06 12.42
C TYR A 147 13.68 17.23 13.65
N SER A 148 12.72 18.16 13.54
CA SER A 148 11.64 18.31 14.51
C SER A 148 10.40 17.47 14.18
N ASP A 149 10.28 16.99 12.94
CA ASP A 149 9.17 16.14 12.54
C ASP A 149 9.48 14.65 12.75
N ASP A 150 8.53 13.94 13.34
CA ASP A 150 8.71 12.55 13.75
C ASP A 150 8.89 11.58 12.57
N PHE A 151 8.35 11.92 11.41
CA PHE A 151 8.45 11.09 10.20
C PHE A 151 9.90 11.02 9.71
N ASN A 152 10.53 12.17 9.46
CA ASN A 152 11.91 12.23 9.03
C ASN A 152 12.86 11.72 10.11
N TYR A 153 12.60 12.06 11.38
CA TYR A 153 13.38 11.56 12.51
C TYR A 153 13.39 10.03 12.56
N THR A 154 12.20 9.41 12.55
CA THR A 154 12.05 7.95 12.59
C THR A 154 12.67 7.28 11.36
N SER A 155 12.54 7.90 10.19
CA SER A 155 13.12 7.38 8.94
C SER A 155 14.66 7.35 9.01
N VAL A 156 15.29 8.44 9.44
CA VAL A 156 16.75 8.52 9.60
C VAL A 156 17.24 7.57 10.70
N LEU A 157 16.52 7.48 11.80
CA LEU A 157 16.84 6.55 12.89
C LEU A 157 16.76 5.10 12.45
N ALA A 158 15.77 4.75 11.63
CA ALA A 158 15.67 3.42 11.01
C ALA A 158 16.90 3.11 10.15
N ARG A 159 17.34 4.08 9.34
CA ARG A 159 18.55 3.93 8.52
C ARG A 159 19.81 3.80 9.36
N LEU A 160 19.91 4.54 10.47
CA LEU A 160 21.02 4.43 11.43
C LEU A 160 21.12 3.01 12.01
N VAL A 161 20.00 2.43 12.44
CA VAL A 161 19.95 1.04 12.93
C VAL A 161 20.34 0.05 11.84
N GLU A 162 19.76 0.19 10.65
CA GLU A 162 20.02 -0.71 9.51
C GLU A 162 21.51 -0.76 9.15
N VAL A 163 22.13 0.40 8.90
CA VAL A 163 23.55 0.46 8.52
C VAL A 163 24.44 -0.03 9.66
N SER A 164 24.10 0.29 10.92
CA SER A 164 24.87 -0.20 12.08
C SER A 164 24.83 -1.72 12.19
N LEU A 165 23.67 -2.34 11.95
CA LEU A 165 23.53 -3.80 11.94
C LEU A 165 24.27 -4.44 10.76
N LEU A 166 24.14 -3.89 9.55
CA LEU A 166 24.82 -4.38 8.35
C LEU A 166 26.35 -4.35 8.48
N MET A 167 26.88 -3.31 9.12
CA MET A 167 28.32 -3.11 9.27
C MET A 167 28.86 -3.66 10.59
N GLY A 168 28.00 -4.16 11.48
CA GLY A 168 28.39 -4.62 12.82
C GLY A 168 28.96 -3.49 13.69
N ASP A 169 28.54 -2.25 13.46
CA ASP A 169 29.00 -1.08 14.21
C ASP A 169 28.27 -0.99 15.56
N ARG A 170 28.90 -1.58 16.58
CA ARG A 170 28.33 -1.67 17.92
C ARG A 170 28.11 -0.31 18.58
N GLU A 171 29.06 0.61 18.45
CA GLU A 171 29.00 1.93 19.09
C GLU A 171 27.82 2.75 18.53
N LYS A 172 27.67 2.76 17.20
CA LYS A 172 26.55 3.48 16.56
C LYS A 172 25.20 2.81 16.82
N LEU A 173 25.19 1.48 16.97
CA LEU A 173 23.99 0.76 17.37
C LEU A 173 23.57 1.07 18.82
N GLU A 174 24.51 1.14 19.75
CA GLU A 174 24.29 1.60 21.14
C GLU A 174 23.70 3.01 21.14
N LYS A 175 24.27 3.92 20.33
CA LYS A 175 23.73 5.27 20.21
C LYS A 175 22.32 5.32 19.62
N ALA A 176 22.03 4.49 18.63
CA ALA A 176 20.70 4.39 18.05
C ALA A 176 19.68 3.89 19.08
N ILE A 177 20.04 2.93 19.92
CA ILE A 177 19.19 2.44 21.02
C ILE A 177 18.87 3.57 22.00
N GLU A 178 19.86 4.35 22.43
CA GLU A 178 19.62 5.52 23.29
C GLU A 178 18.62 6.51 22.67
N LEU A 179 18.78 6.82 21.38
CA LEU A 179 17.90 7.75 20.66
C LEU A 179 16.47 7.19 20.52
N ILE A 180 16.33 5.89 20.28
CA ILE A 180 15.02 5.22 20.26
C ILE A 180 14.32 5.43 21.60
N TYR A 181 14.98 5.13 22.72
CA TYR A 181 14.34 5.24 24.04
C TYR A 181 14.07 6.69 24.45
N LEU A 182 14.97 7.62 24.13
CA LEU A 182 14.73 9.05 24.34
C LEU A 182 13.47 9.53 23.63
N LYS A 183 13.32 9.18 22.34
CA LYS A 183 12.14 9.57 21.57
C LYS A 183 10.88 8.85 22.03
N MET A 184 11.01 7.61 22.48
CA MET A 184 9.89 6.86 23.03
C MET A 184 9.42 7.41 24.39
N ASP A 185 10.33 7.94 25.21
CA ASP A 185 9.99 8.65 26.44
C ASP A 185 9.26 9.98 26.15
N GLU A 186 9.70 10.72 25.14
CA GLU A 186 9.01 11.94 24.67
C GLU A 186 7.57 11.62 24.24
N PHE A 187 7.37 10.58 23.41
CA PHE A 187 6.04 10.14 22.98
C PHE A 187 5.18 9.66 24.14
N ASP A 188 5.73 8.88 25.07
CA ASP A 188 5.01 8.40 26.25
C ASP A 188 4.60 9.56 27.18
N TYR A 189 5.45 10.59 27.31
CA TYR A 189 5.14 11.80 28.09
C TYR A 189 4.01 12.63 27.46
N ASN A 190 4.01 12.78 26.13
CA ASN A 190 3.01 13.55 25.40
C ASN A 190 1.70 12.79 25.11
N ASN A 191 1.64 11.49 25.41
CA ASN A 191 0.58 10.56 24.95
C ASN A 191 0.46 10.46 23.41
N GLU A 192 1.56 10.61 22.69
CA GLU A 192 1.62 10.62 21.23
C GLU A 192 2.20 9.31 20.68
N TYR A 193 1.36 8.28 20.58
CA TYR A 193 1.86 6.92 20.30
C TYR A 193 2.06 6.60 18.80
N SER A 194 1.70 7.49 17.87
CA SER A 194 1.63 7.19 16.43
C SER A 194 2.89 6.54 15.83
N TYR A 195 4.08 6.95 16.28
CA TYR A 195 5.37 6.46 15.76
C TYR A 195 6.06 5.43 16.69
N VAL A 196 5.46 5.08 17.82
CA VAL A 196 5.99 4.07 18.74
C VAL A 196 6.09 2.70 18.06
N TYR A 197 5.19 2.44 17.10
CA TYR A 197 5.18 1.20 16.33
C TYR A 197 6.48 0.99 15.54
N GLU A 198 6.96 2.03 14.84
CA GLU A 198 8.21 2.00 14.10
C GLU A 198 9.43 1.86 15.03
N LEU A 199 9.45 2.59 16.15
CA LEU A 199 10.50 2.49 17.16
C LEU A 199 10.58 1.06 17.74
N SER A 200 9.42 0.49 18.08
CA SER A 200 9.28 -0.89 18.54
C SER A 200 9.82 -1.90 17.52
N LYS A 201 9.46 -1.73 16.24
CA LYS A 201 9.99 -2.53 15.14
C LYS A 201 11.51 -2.53 15.09
N LEU A 202 12.14 -1.36 15.21
CA LEU A 202 13.61 -1.26 15.21
C LEU A 202 14.23 -2.07 16.35
N ILE A 203 13.69 -1.96 17.57
CA ILE A 203 14.14 -2.77 18.71
C ILE A 203 14.00 -4.26 18.43
N ARG A 204 12.91 -4.73 17.81
CA ARG A 204 12.77 -6.14 17.44
C ARG A 204 13.79 -6.58 16.39
N GLU A 205 14.11 -5.76 15.40
CA GLU A 205 15.14 -6.11 14.41
C GLU A 205 16.52 -6.23 15.08
N ILE A 206 16.83 -5.38 16.07
CA ILE A 206 18.04 -5.50 16.89
C ILE A 206 18.02 -6.80 17.71
N LEU A 207 16.89 -7.15 18.33
CA LEU A 207 16.73 -8.39 19.11
C LEU A 207 16.87 -9.67 18.28
N LYS A 208 16.53 -9.63 16.98
CA LYS A 208 16.75 -10.74 16.04
C LYS A 208 18.23 -10.90 15.65
N SER A 209 19.04 -9.86 15.84
CA SER A 209 20.44 -9.86 15.44
C SER A 209 21.35 -10.52 16.47
N LYS A 210 22.62 -10.74 16.09
CA LYS A 210 23.69 -11.16 17.02
C LYS A 210 23.97 -10.13 18.14
N HIS A 211 23.50 -8.89 17.98
CA HIS A 211 23.73 -7.77 18.89
C HIS A 211 22.64 -7.59 19.96
N LYS A 212 21.68 -8.53 20.08
CA LYS A 212 20.55 -8.45 21.02
C LYS A 212 20.92 -8.12 22.48
N LYS A 213 22.11 -8.54 22.94
CA LYS A 213 22.59 -8.33 24.32
C LYS A 213 22.94 -6.87 24.66
N ILE A 214 22.98 -5.99 23.67
CA ILE A 214 23.24 -4.56 23.86
C ILE A 214 22.03 -3.87 24.52
N ILE A 215 20.82 -4.38 24.27
CA ILE A 215 19.60 -3.78 24.83
C ILE A 215 19.50 -4.19 26.31
N LEU A 216 19.47 -3.20 27.18
CA LEU A 216 19.36 -3.38 28.63
C LEU A 216 17.96 -3.88 29.03
N GLU A 217 17.86 -4.58 30.15
CA GLU A 217 16.59 -5.13 30.62
C GLU A 217 15.55 -4.05 30.95
N ASN A 218 15.96 -2.93 31.55
CA ASN A 218 15.07 -1.80 31.82
C ASN A 218 14.47 -1.22 30.53
N HIS A 219 15.25 -1.15 29.46
CA HIS A 219 14.82 -0.75 28.13
C HIS A 219 13.78 -1.74 27.57
N LEU A 220 14.04 -3.05 27.68
CA LEU A 220 13.07 -4.08 27.27
C LEU A 220 11.76 -3.98 28.04
N ASN A 221 11.79 -3.74 29.34
CA ASN A 221 10.57 -3.56 30.14
C ASN A 221 9.83 -2.28 29.73
N LYS A 222 10.55 -1.20 29.46
CA LYS A 222 9.98 0.08 29.04
C LYS A 222 9.22 -0.02 27.71
N ILE A 223 9.77 -0.72 26.70
CA ILE A 223 9.06 -0.88 25.41
C ILE A 223 7.73 -1.64 25.59
N ILE A 224 7.70 -2.68 26.44
CA ILE A 224 6.46 -3.39 26.73
C ILE A 224 5.44 -2.46 27.40
N ILE A 225 5.86 -1.66 28.39
CA ILE A 225 4.97 -0.71 29.08
C ILE A 225 4.40 0.33 28.13
N VAL A 226 5.22 0.93 27.26
CA VAL A 226 4.75 1.95 26.31
C VAL A 226 3.80 1.35 25.28
N LEU A 227 4.07 0.13 24.80
CA LEU A 227 3.15 -0.58 23.91
C LEU A 227 1.80 -0.87 24.58
N GLU A 228 1.78 -1.30 25.84
CA GLU A 228 0.53 -1.54 26.58
C GLU A 228 -0.28 -0.25 26.75
N LYS A 229 0.38 0.88 27.04
CA LYS A 229 -0.27 2.20 27.07
C LYS A 229 -0.83 2.59 25.70
N ALA A 230 -0.06 2.39 24.63
CA ALA A 230 -0.51 2.67 23.28
C ALA A 230 -1.76 1.84 22.91
N ILE A 231 -1.79 0.56 23.27
CA ILE A 231 -2.95 -0.32 23.08
C ILE A 231 -4.18 0.25 23.79
N LYS A 232 -4.02 0.62 25.06
CA LYS A 232 -5.11 1.18 25.88
C LYS A 232 -5.62 2.51 25.32
N ASN A 233 -4.74 3.48 25.09
CA ASN A 233 -5.13 4.82 24.67
C ASN A 233 -5.84 4.78 23.30
N ASN A 234 -5.29 4.04 22.32
CA ASN A 234 -5.94 3.91 21.01
C ASN A 234 -7.31 3.20 21.09
N PHE A 235 -7.53 2.33 22.07
CA PHE A 235 -8.84 1.73 22.30
C PHE A 235 -9.84 2.74 22.88
N GLU A 236 -9.42 3.52 23.88
CA GLU A 236 -10.23 4.57 24.52
C GLU A 236 -10.61 5.67 23.54
N ASP A 237 -9.68 6.09 22.69
CA ASP A 237 -9.87 7.07 21.62
C ASP A 237 -10.68 6.52 20.42
N LYS A 238 -11.09 5.24 20.48
CA LYS A 238 -11.79 4.52 19.40
C LYS A 238 -11.00 4.49 18.08
N ASN A 239 -9.69 4.64 18.14
CA ASN A 239 -8.78 4.36 17.04
C ASN A 239 -8.49 2.86 16.98
N TYR A 240 -9.52 2.07 16.65
CA TYR A 240 -9.41 0.62 16.68
C TYR A 240 -8.40 0.08 15.64
N TYR A 241 -8.12 0.83 14.57
CA TYR A 241 -7.05 0.49 13.63
C TYR A 241 -5.69 0.47 14.31
N LEU A 242 -5.27 1.58 14.94
CA LEU A 242 -3.97 1.62 15.63
C LEU A 242 -3.92 0.68 16.84
N HIS A 243 -5.03 0.54 17.58
CA HIS A 243 -5.14 -0.45 18.65
C HIS A 243 -4.74 -1.85 18.16
N ARG A 244 -5.31 -2.32 17.05
CA ARG A 244 -4.96 -3.63 16.47
C ARG A 244 -3.49 -3.71 16.04
N VAL A 245 -2.97 -2.66 15.42
CA VAL A 245 -1.56 -2.57 15.02
C VAL A 245 -0.63 -2.75 16.23
N PHE A 246 -0.93 -2.11 17.37
CA PHE A 246 -0.14 -2.26 18.59
C PHE A 246 -0.32 -3.62 19.26
N CYS A 247 -1.53 -4.20 19.27
CA CYS A 247 -1.73 -5.57 19.77
C CYS A 247 -0.90 -6.60 18.96
N GLU A 248 -0.86 -6.44 17.64
CA GLU A 248 -0.04 -7.28 16.76
C GLU A 248 1.46 -7.07 16.99
N GLU A 249 1.89 -5.82 17.17
CA GLU A 249 3.28 -5.45 17.45
C GLU A 249 3.77 -6.09 18.75
N LEU A 250 3.03 -5.88 19.84
CA LEU A 250 3.33 -6.44 21.16
C LEU A 250 3.34 -7.97 21.12
N SER A 251 2.41 -8.59 20.38
CA SER A 251 2.35 -10.05 20.20
C SER A 251 3.63 -10.65 19.61
N GLN A 252 4.41 -9.90 18.82
CA GLN A 252 5.67 -10.40 18.28
C GLN A 252 6.76 -10.53 19.34
N TYR A 253 6.67 -9.79 20.45
CA TYR A 253 7.66 -9.86 21.53
C TYR A 253 7.62 -11.17 22.32
N ARG A 254 6.57 -11.99 22.13
CA ARG A 254 6.54 -13.37 22.63
C ARG A 254 7.72 -14.20 22.11
N LYS A 255 8.23 -13.92 20.91
CA LYS A 255 9.39 -14.63 20.33
C LYS A 255 10.70 -14.40 21.10
N PHE A 256 10.72 -13.38 21.97
CA PHE A 256 11.85 -13.03 22.81
C PHE A 256 11.53 -13.23 24.31
N ASP A 257 10.46 -13.97 24.61
CA ASP A 257 10.01 -14.27 25.98
C ASP A 257 9.70 -13.05 26.85
N LEU A 258 9.45 -11.87 26.26
CA LEU A 258 9.14 -10.64 27.00
C LEU A 258 7.67 -10.51 27.41
N ILE A 259 6.79 -11.35 26.85
CA ILE A 259 5.39 -11.46 27.25
C ILE A 259 4.99 -12.92 27.38
N SER A 260 3.98 -13.21 28.22
CA SER A 260 3.46 -14.56 28.41
C SER A 260 2.64 -15.05 27.21
N SER A 261 2.48 -16.37 27.08
CA SER A 261 1.55 -16.96 26.09
C SER A 261 0.11 -16.52 26.35
N GLU A 262 -0.26 -16.36 27.63
CA GLU A 262 -1.57 -15.89 28.06
C GLU A 262 -1.83 -14.46 27.57
N ARG A 263 -0.92 -13.51 27.84
CA ARG A 263 -1.06 -12.13 27.35
C ARG A 263 -1.15 -12.08 25.84
N ARG A 264 -0.35 -12.87 25.12
CA ARG A 264 -0.46 -12.97 23.65
C ARG A 264 -1.85 -13.49 23.22
N SER A 265 -2.44 -14.42 23.95
CA SER A 265 -3.79 -14.93 23.68
C SER A 265 -4.83 -13.84 23.89
N GLU A 266 -4.74 -13.09 25.00
CA GLU A 266 -5.60 -11.94 25.30
C GLU A 266 -5.54 -10.88 24.20
N LEU A 267 -4.34 -10.48 23.77
CA LEU A 267 -4.15 -9.51 22.68
C LEU A 267 -4.86 -9.94 21.39
N LYS A 268 -4.88 -11.24 21.08
CA LYS A 268 -5.63 -11.72 19.90
C LYS A 268 -7.15 -11.60 20.09
N LYS A 269 -7.65 -11.79 21.33
CA LYS A 269 -9.07 -11.58 21.66
C LYS A 269 -9.43 -10.09 21.59
N GLU A 270 -8.55 -9.20 22.08
CA GLU A 270 -8.70 -7.75 21.97
C GLU A 270 -8.82 -7.32 20.50
N ILE A 271 -7.98 -7.85 19.60
CA ILE A 271 -8.08 -7.60 18.16
C ILE A 271 -9.48 -7.99 17.62
N GLY A 272 -9.96 -9.21 17.92
CA GLY A 272 -11.29 -9.66 17.51
C GLY A 272 -12.39 -8.74 18.03
N LYS A 273 -12.31 -8.35 19.31
CA LYS A 273 -13.28 -7.45 19.94
C LYS A 273 -13.27 -6.05 19.31
N SER A 274 -12.11 -5.54 18.95
CA SER A 274 -11.99 -4.22 18.31
C SER A 274 -12.68 -4.17 16.94
N TYR A 275 -12.71 -5.28 16.19
CA TYR A 275 -13.47 -5.36 14.95
C TYR A 275 -14.99 -5.34 15.20
N GLU A 276 -15.47 -6.04 16.24
CA GLU A 276 -16.89 -5.94 16.64
C GLU A 276 -17.30 -4.49 16.95
N LEU A 277 -16.44 -3.76 17.68
CA LEU A 277 -16.74 -2.38 18.07
C LEU A 277 -16.63 -1.41 16.89
N GLU A 278 -15.66 -1.59 16.00
CA GLU A 278 -15.51 -0.81 14.78
C GLU A 278 -16.70 -1.02 13.82
N ALA A 279 -17.31 -2.20 13.80
CA ALA A 279 -18.50 -2.45 12.98
C ALA A 279 -19.66 -1.48 13.30
N GLU A 280 -19.82 -1.11 14.57
CA GLU A 280 -20.81 -0.14 15.02
C GLU A 280 -20.27 1.31 14.95
N TYR A 281 -19.01 1.52 15.36
CA TYR A 281 -18.42 2.85 15.43
C TYR A 281 -18.10 3.46 14.05
N GLN A 282 -17.63 2.66 13.10
CA GLN A 282 -17.28 3.05 11.73
C GLN A 282 -16.53 4.39 11.64
N GLN A 283 -15.45 4.52 12.39
CA GLN A 283 -14.60 5.72 12.43
C GLN A 283 -15.39 7.02 12.75
N GLY A 284 -16.47 6.92 13.53
CA GLY A 284 -17.28 8.07 13.91
C GLY A 284 -18.15 8.64 12.78
N ARG A 285 -18.30 7.96 11.63
CA ARG A 285 -19.15 8.42 10.53
C ARG A 285 -20.58 8.71 11.00
N ASN A 286 -21.13 9.86 10.61
CA ASN A 286 -22.53 10.20 10.90
C ASN A 286 -23.49 9.25 10.18
N ASN A 287 -23.23 9.01 8.88
CA ASN A 287 -23.97 8.05 8.08
C ASN A 287 -23.24 6.71 8.12
N LYS A 288 -23.75 5.80 8.96
CA LYS A 288 -23.28 4.40 9.03
C LYS A 288 -23.68 3.66 7.77
N SER A 289 -22.87 2.67 7.40
CA SER A 289 -23.17 1.76 6.30
C SER A 289 -23.21 0.31 6.79
N LEU A 290 -24.26 -0.41 6.42
CA LEU A 290 -24.44 -1.82 6.70
C LEU A 290 -23.37 -2.68 5.99
N LEU A 291 -22.91 -2.30 4.79
CA LEU A 291 -21.76 -2.98 4.17
C LEU A 291 -20.47 -2.83 4.96
N VAL A 292 -20.19 -1.62 5.44
CA VAL A 292 -19.00 -1.36 6.26
C VAL A 292 -19.09 -2.16 7.57
N LYS A 293 -20.28 -2.21 8.17
CA LYS A 293 -20.57 -3.05 9.35
C LYS A 293 -20.32 -4.52 9.07
N ALA A 294 -20.90 -5.06 8.00
CA ALA A 294 -20.75 -6.46 7.61
C ALA A 294 -19.28 -6.84 7.42
N ASN A 295 -18.51 -6.04 6.70
CA ASN A 295 -17.07 -6.25 6.50
C ASN A 295 -16.28 -6.29 7.82
N PHE A 296 -16.58 -5.43 8.80
CA PHE A 296 -15.92 -5.50 10.10
C PHE A 296 -16.36 -6.72 10.93
N LEU A 297 -17.63 -7.13 10.85
CA LEU A 297 -18.11 -8.35 11.50
C LEU A 297 -17.49 -9.61 10.87
N GLU A 298 -17.29 -9.64 9.55
CA GLU A 298 -16.56 -10.71 8.85
C GLU A 298 -15.13 -10.81 9.35
N LYS A 299 -14.41 -9.68 9.46
CA LYS A 299 -13.04 -9.65 10.03
C LYS A 299 -13.01 -10.11 11.49
N ALA A 300 -14.01 -9.76 12.29
CA ALA A 300 -14.15 -10.27 13.66
C ALA A 300 -14.35 -11.78 13.66
N MET A 301 -15.23 -12.30 12.80
CA MET A 301 -15.50 -13.73 12.64
C MET A 301 -14.23 -14.50 12.27
N GLU A 302 -13.52 -14.07 11.22
CA GLU A 302 -12.25 -14.65 10.79
C GLU A 302 -11.24 -14.69 11.92
N LYS A 303 -11.12 -13.59 12.67
CA LYS A 303 -10.18 -13.53 13.79
C LYS A 303 -10.55 -14.51 14.90
N TYR A 304 -11.82 -14.62 15.26
CA TYR A 304 -12.27 -15.57 16.28
C TYR A 304 -12.09 -17.03 15.83
N MET A 305 -12.29 -17.31 14.54
CA MET A 305 -12.01 -18.63 13.96
C MET A 305 -10.51 -18.97 14.06
N GLU A 306 -9.63 -18.03 13.70
CA GLU A 306 -8.17 -18.20 13.78
C GLU A 306 -7.70 -18.60 15.19
N ILE A 307 -8.35 -18.06 16.22
CA ILE A 307 -7.98 -18.31 17.62
C ILE A 307 -8.80 -19.40 18.31
N GLY A 308 -9.72 -20.06 17.60
CA GLY A 308 -10.53 -21.16 18.13
C GLY A 308 -11.71 -20.75 19.02
N GLU A 309 -12.10 -19.47 19.03
CA GLU A 309 -13.24 -18.94 19.79
C GLU A 309 -14.57 -19.24 19.07
N ARG A 310 -14.98 -20.52 19.08
CA ARG A 310 -16.11 -21.03 18.29
C ARG A 310 -17.43 -20.31 18.57
N GLU A 311 -17.76 -20.08 19.84
CA GLU A 311 -19.00 -19.41 20.23
C GLU A 311 -19.09 -18.00 19.64
N LYS A 312 -18.00 -17.23 19.77
CA LYS A 312 -17.89 -15.89 19.22
C LYS A 312 -17.94 -15.89 17.69
N SER A 313 -17.24 -16.81 17.04
CA SER A 313 -17.29 -16.92 15.57
C SER A 313 -18.70 -17.23 15.05
N ASN A 314 -19.43 -18.14 15.72
CA ASN A 314 -20.82 -18.46 15.37
C ASN A 314 -21.75 -17.27 15.60
N LYS A 315 -21.55 -16.52 16.68
CA LYS A 315 -22.29 -15.28 16.93
C LYS A 315 -22.04 -14.25 15.81
N MET A 316 -20.78 -14.06 15.41
CA MET A 316 -20.46 -13.13 14.31
C MET A 316 -21.09 -13.57 13.00
N LYS A 317 -21.08 -14.88 12.69
CA LYS A 317 -21.74 -15.43 11.49
C LYS A 317 -23.23 -15.07 11.42
N ILE A 318 -23.94 -15.15 12.54
CA ILE A 318 -25.36 -14.75 12.61
C ILE A 318 -25.51 -13.26 12.34
N LEU A 319 -24.68 -12.42 12.98
CA LEU A 319 -24.73 -10.97 12.81
C LEU A 319 -24.37 -10.52 11.38
N VAL A 320 -23.39 -11.18 10.73
CA VAL A 320 -23.06 -10.96 9.33
C VAL A 320 -24.27 -11.23 8.45
N LYS A 321 -24.94 -12.38 8.63
CA LYS A 321 -26.15 -12.73 7.85
C LYS A 321 -27.23 -11.67 8.01
N TRP A 322 -27.57 -11.32 9.26
CA TRP A 322 -28.59 -10.32 9.53
C TRP A 322 -28.24 -8.94 8.97
N THR A 323 -26.97 -8.55 9.02
CA THR A 323 -26.53 -7.25 8.48
C THR A 323 -26.68 -7.22 6.95
N TYR A 324 -26.42 -8.32 6.24
CA TYR A 324 -26.67 -8.40 4.80
C TYR A 324 -28.17 -8.44 4.47
N GLU A 325 -28.98 -9.17 5.22
CA GLU A 325 -30.44 -9.16 5.05
C GLU A 325 -31.02 -7.75 5.28
N GLU A 326 -30.53 -7.02 6.29
CA GLU A 326 -30.91 -5.63 6.53
C GLU A 326 -30.45 -4.73 5.38
N TYR A 327 -29.23 -4.95 4.89
CA TYR A 327 -28.68 -4.19 3.77
C TYR A 327 -29.50 -4.36 2.49
N GLU A 328 -29.90 -5.59 2.15
CA GLU A 328 -30.74 -5.90 0.99
C GLU A 328 -32.10 -5.18 1.04
N ASN A 329 -32.62 -4.92 2.24
CA ASN A 329 -33.88 -4.22 2.47
C ASN A 329 -33.71 -2.72 2.73
N SER A 330 -32.46 -2.21 2.73
CA SER A 330 -32.15 -0.82 3.05
C SER A 330 -32.16 0.07 1.81
N ASN A 331 -32.24 1.39 2.04
CA ASN A 331 -32.06 2.39 0.99
C ASN A 331 -30.58 2.79 0.80
N GLU A 332 -29.61 2.04 1.36
CA GLU A 332 -28.17 2.31 1.13
C GLU A 332 -27.77 2.08 -0.33
N MET A 333 -28.47 1.17 -1.03
CA MET A 333 -28.38 1.06 -2.49
C MET A 333 -29.57 1.74 -3.14
N ASN A 334 -29.29 2.64 -4.07
CA ASN A 334 -30.30 3.08 -5.02
C ASN A 334 -30.43 2.00 -6.11
N LEU A 335 -31.60 1.37 -6.15
CA LEU A 335 -31.96 0.47 -7.24
C LEU A 335 -32.07 1.27 -8.54
N ILE A 336 -31.09 1.11 -9.43
CA ILE A 336 -31.15 1.62 -10.78
C ILE A 336 -31.77 0.53 -11.66
N ARG A 337 -33.02 0.73 -12.08
CA ARG A 337 -33.66 -0.08 -13.11
C ARG A 337 -33.65 0.69 -14.42
N ILE A 338 -32.91 0.16 -15.39
CA ILE A 338 -32.96 0.65 -16.77
C ILE A 338 -33.88 -0.31 -17.53
N PRO A 339 -35.10 0.08 -17.90
CA PRO A 339 -35.92 -0.73 -18.78
C PRO A 339 -35.21 -0.80 -20.13
N ILE A 340 -34.89 -2.03 -20.57
CA ILE A 340 -34.42 -2.27 -21.93
C ILE A 340 -35.68 -2.56 -22.75
N GLU A 341 -36.10 -1.59 -23.55
CA GLU A 341 -37.19 -1.78 -24.50
C GLU A 341 -36.63 -2.39 -25.78
N PHE A 342 -37.13 -3.58 -26.12
CA PHE A 342 -36.82 -4.20 -27.40
C PHE A 342 -37.84 -3.70 -28.44
N PRO A 343 -37.40 -3.08 -29.55
CA PRO A 343 -38.31 -2.64 -30.60
C PRO A 343 -39.13 -3.81 -31.11
N LYS A 344 -40.46 -3.74 -30.98
CA LYS A 344 -41.36 -4.84 -31.41
C LYS A 344 -41.10 -5.26 -32.85
N GLU A 345 -40.83 -4.29 -33.72
CA GLU A 345 -40.52 -4.49 -35.14
C GLU A 345 -39.30 -5.39 -35.38
N GLU A 346 -38.25 -5.27 -34.55
CA GLU A 346 -37.07 -6.14 -34.67
C GLU A 346 -37.38 -7.56 -34.21
N ILE A 347 -38.18 -7.69 -33.14
CA ILE A 347 -38.65 -8.99 -32.67
C ILE A 347 -39.54 -9.65 -33.73
N ASP A 348 -40.47 -8.89 -34.31
CA ASP A 348 -41.42 -9.37 -35.33
C ASP A 348 -40.68 -9.86 -36.58
N LYS A 349 -39.67 -9.11 -37.06
CA LYS A 349 -38.82 -9.54 -38.19
C LYS A 349 -38.13 -10.89 -37.94
N ILE A 350 -37.62 -11.09 -36.73
CA ILE A 350 -36.97 -12.36 -36.37
C ILE A 350 -38.01 -13.49 -36.33
N ILE A 351 -39.17 -13.23 -35.73
CA ILE A 351 -40.26 -14.20 -35.56
C ILE A 351 -40.88 -14.61 -36.90
N GLU A 352 -41.09 -13.66 -37.83
CA GLU A 352 -41.64 -13.91 -39.17
C GLU A 352 -40.84 -14.98 -39.93
N GLY A 353 -39.52 -15.04 -39.72
CA GLY A 353 -38.66 -16.08 -40.33
C GLY A 353 -39.05 -17.50 -39.94
N PHE A 354 -39.61 -17.68 -38.74
CA PHE A 354 -40.00 -18.98 -38.19
C PHE A 354 -41.46 -19.35 -38.48
N ILE A 355 -42.31 -18.39 -38.85
CA ILE A 355 -43.73 -18.64 -39.15
C ILE A 355 -43.87 -19.25 -40.56
N SER A 356 -44.79 -20.20 -40.71
CA SER A 356 -45.19 -20.82 -41.96
C SER A 356 -46.69 -21.14 -41.91
N SER A 357 -47.31 -21.33 -43.08
CA SER A 357 -48.72 -21.76 -43.17
C SER A 357 -48.93 -23.19 -42.64
N ASP A 358 -47.85 -23.95 -42.47
CA ASP A 358 -47.86 -25.29 -41.88
C ASP A 358 -47.13 -25.26 -40.53
N VAL A 359 -47.82 -25.77 -39.49
CA VAL A 359 -47.30 -25.83 -38.11
C VAL A 359 -46.05 -26.70 -38.03
N GLN A 360 -46.01 -27.83 -38.73
CA GLN A 360 -44.85 -28.72 -38.73
C GLN A 360 -43.63 -28.02 -39.33
N ILE A 361 -43.81 -27.27 -40.43
CA ILE A 361 -42.73 -26.49 -41.05
C ILE A 361 -42.22 -25.41 -40.09
N SER A 362 -43.13 -24.78 -39.33
CA SER A 362 -42.76 -23.76 -38.33
C SER A 362 -41.96 -24.38 -37.17
N LEU A 363 -42.39 -25.54 -36.67
CA LEU A 363 -41.68 -26.28 -35.63
C LEU A 363 -40.31 -26.78 -36.10
N ASP A 364 -40.20 -27.27 -37.34
CA ASP A 364 -38.93 -27.69 -37.92
C ASP A 364 -37.96 -26.51 -38.05
N LYS A 365 -38.44 -25.35 -38.54
CA LYS A 365 -37.62 -24.11 -38.60
C LYS A 365 -37.10 -23.69 -37.22
N ILE A 366 -37.91 -23.81 -36.17
CA ILE A 366 -37.51 -23.51 -34.80
C ILE A 366 -36.49 -24.53 -34.30
N ALA A 367 -36.75 -25.83 -34.47
CA ALA A 367 -35.92 -26.91 -33.97
C ALA A 367 -34.52 -26.94 -34.61
N TYR A 368 -34.42 -26.53 -35.88
CA TYR A 368 -33.15 -26.45 -36.61
C TYR A 368 -32.50 -25.06 -36.57
N SER A 369 -33.07 -24.10 -35.84
CA SER A 369 -32.53 -22.75 -35.72
C SER A 369 -31.31 -22.70 -34.80
N ASN A 370 -30.21 -22.16 -35.33
CA ASN A 370 -29.04 -21.80 -34.52
C ASN A 370 -29.16 -20.39 -33.90
N ASP A 371 -30.23 -19.65 -34.20
CA ASP A 371 -30.40 -18.27 -33.78
C ASP A 371 -31.06 -18.16 -32.40
N LEU A 372 -31.74 -19.22 -31.95
CA LEU A 372 -32.39 -19.31 -30.63
C LEU A 372 -31.49 -19.92 -29.55
N ILE A 373 -30.23 -20.24 -29.88
CA ILE A 373 -29.23 -20.75 -28.94
C ILE A 373 -28.14 -19.69 -28.79
N PRO A 374 -27.88 -19.18 -27.56
CA PRO A 374 -26.81 -18.22 -27.35
C PRO A 374 -25.45 -18.80 -27.77
N LYS A 375 -24.75 -18.13 -28.69
CA LYS A 375 -23.43 -18.54 -29.16
C LYS A 375 -22.37 -17.99 -28.21
N ILE A 376 -21.64 -18.89 -27.54
CA ILE A 376 -20.62 -18.53 -26.54
C ILE A 376 -19.61 -17.52 -27.10
N THR A 377 -19.09 -17.76 -28.31
CA THR A 377 -18.09 -16.89 -28.95
C THR A 377 -18.58 -15.46 -29.17
N VAL A 378 -19.85 -15.29 -29.54
CA VAL A 378 -20.47 -13.96 -29.73
C VAL A 378 -20.55 -13.20 -28.40
N ILE A 379 -20.81 -13.92 -27.31
CA ILE A 379 -20.92 -13.34 -25.97
C ILE A 379 -19.53 -12.99 -25.44
N GLU A 380 -18.52 -13.83 -25.67
CA GLU A 380 -17.13 -13.54 -25.34
C GLU A 380 -16.64 -12.28 -26.06
N ASP A 381 -16.87 -12.19 -27.37
CA ASP A 381 -16.52 -11.02 -28.18
C ASP A 381 -17.23 -9.75 -27.70
N LEU A 382 -18.50 -9.85 -27.30
CA LEU A 382 -19.27 -8.74 -26.75
C LEU A 382 -18.69 -8.28 -25.41
N VAL A 383 -18.36 -9.21 -24.50
CA VAL A 383 -17.75 -8.89 -23.20
C VAL A 383 -16.40 -8.20 -23.39
N ASP A 384 -15.58 -8.68 -24.34
CA ASP A 384 -14.28 -8.09 -24.65
C ASP A 384 -14.40 -6.73 -25.34
N LYS A 385 -15.47 -6.50 -26.10
CA LYS A 385 -15.77 -5.18 -26.66
C LYS A 385 -16.20 -4.22 -25.56
N LEU A 386 -17.15 -4.61 -24.71
CA LEU A 386 -17.68 -3.79 -23.62
C LEU A 386 -16.61 -3.45 -22.58
N SER A 387 -15.68 -4.37 -22.29
CA SER A 387 -14.58 -4.11 -21.36
C SER A 387 -13.63 -3.04 -21.87
N LYS A 388 -13.36 -3.02 -23.19
CA LYS A 388 -12.54 -1.98 -23.85
C LYS A 388 -13.26 -0.64 -23.94
N GLU A 389 -14.56 -0.66 -24.21
CA GLU A 389 -15.38 0.54 -24.38
C GLU A 389 -15.71 1.22 -23.03
N PHE A 390 -15.90 0.42 -21.97
CA PHE A 390 -16.25 0.88 -20.63
C PHE A 390 -15.24 0.39 -19.57
N PRO A 391 -13.97 0.83 -19.63
CA PRO A 391 -12.90 0.31 -18.78
C PRO A 391 -13.17 0.53 -17.27
N LEU A 392 -13.93 1.58 -16.92
CA LEU A 392 -14.34 1.83 -15.53
C LEU A 392 -15.16 0.69 -14.92
N GLN A 393 -15.94 -0.05 -15.72
CA GLN A 393 -16.72 -1.18 -15.21
C GLN A 393 -15.85 -2.36 -14.75
N GLY A 394 -14.62 -2.47 -15.27
CA GLY A 394 -13.64 -3.47 -14.85
C GLY A 394 -12.93 -3.10 -13.54
N LEU A 395 -12.94 -1.82 -13.16
CA LEU A 395 -12.34 -1.33 -11.91
C LEU A 395 -13.27 -1.44 -10.70
N ILE A 396 -14.58 -1.58 -10.94
CA ILE A 396 -15.59 -1.70 -9.87
C ILE A 396 -15.72 -3.17 -9.50
N SER A 397 -15.41 -3.51 -8.26
CA SER A 397 -15.66 -4.85 -7.73
C SER A 397 -17.15 -5.16 -7.72
N LYS A 398 -17.51 -6.35 -8.21
CA LYS A 398 -18.87 -6.87 -8.25
C LYS A 398 -19.02 -7.97 -7.21
N GLY A 399 -20.14 -7.95 -6.51
CA GLY A 399 -20.51 -8.98 -5.55
C GLY A 399 -21.90 -9.51 -5.85
N LEU A 400 -22.11 -10.81 -5.65
CA LEU A 400 -23.43 -11.42 -5.66
C LEU A 400 -23.84 -11.74 -4.23
N LEU A 401 -24.93 -11.13 -3.77
CA LEU A 401 -25.61 -11.47 -2.53
C LEU A 401 -26.84 -12.34 -2.85
N ASN A 402 -27.06 -13.39 -2.07
CA ASN A 402 -28.25 -14.23 -2.16
C ASN A 402 -28.60 -14.79 -0.77
N ASP A 403 -29.83 -14.61 -0.32
CA ASP A 403 -30.35 -15.09 0.98
C ASP A 403 -29.45 -14.69 2.17
N GLY A 404 -29.07 -13.42 2.23
CA GLY A 404 -28.21 -12.88 3.29
C GLY A 404 -26.77 -13.41 3.29
N LYS A 405 -26.31 -14.00 2.17
CA LYS A 405 -24.94 -14.50 2.01
C LYS A 405 -24.28 -13.88 0.79
N LYS A 406 -23.03 -13.48 0.96
CA LYS A 406 -22.14 -13.21 -0.18
C LYS A 406 -21.74 -14.53 -0.83
N VAL A 407 -22.16 -14.72 -2.08
CA VAL A 407 -21.93 -15.94 -2.85
C VAL A 407 -20.75 -15.78 -3.81
N VAL A 408 -20.54 -14.56 -4.32
CA VAL A 408 -19.45 -14.24 -5.25
C VAL A 408 -18.90 -12.85 -4.93
N GLU A 409 -17.59 -12.68 -5.07
CA GLU A 409 -16.90 -11.39 -5.09
C GLU A 409 -15.83 -11.43 -6.18
N THR A 410 -15.71 -10.35 -6.95
CA THR A 410 -14.63 -10.21 -7.92
C THR A 410 -13.39 -9.69 -7.23
N THR A 411 -12.37 -10.52 -7.17
CA THR A 411 -11.04 -10.17 -6.62
C THR A 411 -10.01 -9.94 -7.71
N THR A 412 -10.28 -10.42 -8.93
CA THR A 412 -9.42 -10.30 -10.11
C THR A 412 -10.19 -9.77 -11.32
N GLU A 413 -9.44 -9.35 -12.35
CA GLU A 413 -10.00 -8.95 -13.65
C GLU A 413 -10.71 -10.13 -14.35
N GLU A 414 -10.20 -11.34 -14.15
CA GLU A 414 -10.79 -12.58 -14.69
C GLU A 414 -12.13 -12.91 -14.02
N ASP A 415 -12.25 -12.70 -12.70
CA ASP A 415 -13.53 -12.83 -11.99
C ASP A 415 -14.57 -11.84 -12.57
N ASN A 416 -14.14 -10.61 -12.83
CA ASN A 416 -14.97 -9.57 -13.44
C ASN A 416 -15.43 -9.96 -14.85
N LYS A 417 -14.53 -10.48 -15.68
CA LYS A 417 -14.86 -11.00 -17.02
C LYS A 417 -15.88 -12.14 -16.93
N THR A 418 -15.70 -13.06 -15.98
CA THR A 418 -16.59 -14.20 -15.77
C THR A 418 -18.00 -13.76 -15.36
N ILE A 419 -18.13 -12.81 -14.43
CA ILE A 419 -19.45 -12.27 -14.04
C ILE A 419 -20.12 -11.55 -15.23
N ASN A 420 -19.36 -10.77 -16.00
CA ASN A 420 -19.89 -10.11 -17.18
C ASN A 420 -20.37 -11.10 -18.24
N PHE A 421 -19.61 -12.17 -18.47
CA PHE A 421 -20.00 -13.25 -19.38
C PHE A 421 -21.32 -13.89 -18.92
N ASN A 422 -21.41 -14.31 -17.66
CA ASN A 422 -22.63 -14.93 -17.13
C ASN A 422 -23.84 -14.01 -17.21
N SER A 423 -23.68 -12.72 -16.91
CA SER A 423 -24.75 -11.73 -17.01
C SER A 423 -25.25 -11.57 -18.45
N ASN A 424 -24.34 -11.43 -19.42
CA ASN A 424 -24.70 -11.32 -20.84
C ASN A 424 -25.30 -12.62 -21.37
N TYR A 425 -24.78 -13.78 -20.97
CA TYR A 425 -25.34 -15.08 -21.33
C TYR A 425 -26.80 -15.23 -20.84
N MET A 426 -27.07 -14.86 -19.59
CA MET A 426 -28.43 -14.84 -19.04
C MET A 426 -29.33 -13.84 -19.77
N HIS A 427 -28.79 -12.69 -20.19
CA HIS A 427 -29.53 -11.73 -21.01
C HIS A 427 -29.95 -12.33 -22.36
N HIS A 428 -29.03 -12.99 -23.06
CA HIS A 428 -29.33 -13.69 -24.32
C HIS A 428 -30.37 -14.80 -24.14
N LEU A 429 -30.27 -15.61 -23.07
CA LEU A 429 -31.29 -16.61 -22.76
C LEU A 429 -32.68 -15.98 -22.54
N ASN A 430 -32.75 -14.89 -21.78
CA ASN A 430 -34.02 -14.21 -21.52
C ASN A 430 -34.64 -13.65 -22.82
N ILE A 431 -33.83 -13.10 -23.73
CA ILE A 431 -34.31 -12.67 -25.05
C ILE A 431 -34.89 -13.86 -25.82
N ASN A 432 -34.17 -14.98 -25.88
CA ASN A 432 -34.62 -16.16 -26.61
C ASN A 432 -35.91 -16.74 -26.03
N VAL A 433 -36.06 -16.78 -24.70
CA VAL A 433 -37.31 -17.17 -24.04
C VAL A 433 -38.47 -16.25 -24.46
N ASN A 434 -38.25 -14.94 -24.55
CA ASN A 434 -39.28 -14.01 -25.02
C ASN A 434 -39.65 -14.25 -26.50
N TYR A 435 -38.69 -14.58 -27.36
CA TYR A 435 -38.97 -14.98 -28.75
C TYR A 435 -39.81 -16.25 -28.81
N PHE A 436 -39.45 -17.28 -28.05
CA PHE A 436 -40.22 -18.51 -27.94
C PHE A 436 -41.65 -18.25 -27.46
N LEU A 437 -41.82 -17.50 -26.37
CA LEU A 437 -43.15 -17.17 -25.84
C LEU A 437 -44.01 -16.46 -26.89
N LYS A 438 -43.44 -15.50 -27.62
CA LYS A 438 -44.18 -14.76 -28.65
C LYS A 438 -44.52 -15.63 -29.88
N LEU A 439 -43.63 -16.54 -30.30
CA LEU A 439 -43.90 -17.51 -31.36
C LEU A 439 -45.10 -18.42 -31.05
N PHE A 440 -45.25 -18.83 -29.79
CA PHE A 440 -46.36 -19.70 -29.36
C PHE A 440 -47.64 -18.96 -29.01
N LEU A 441 -47.58 -17.64 -28.78
CA LEU A 441 -48.76 -16.80 -28.48
C LEU A 441 -49.38 -16.14 -29.73
N ILE A 442 -48.71 -16.20 -30.89
CA ILE A 442 -49.20 -15.65 -32.17
C ILE A 442 -50.06 -16.65 -32.97
N ASN A 443 -50.08 -17.94 -32.59
CA ASN A 443 -50.91 -18.97 -33.22
C ASN A 443 -52.27 -19.14 -32.56
#